data_AF-A0A379FV92-F1
#
_entry.id   AF-A0A379FV92-F1
#
_cell.length_a   1.000
_cell.length_b   1.000
_cell.length_c   1.000
_cell.angle_alpha   90.00
_cell.angle_beta   90.00
_cell.angle_gamma   90.00
#
_symmetry.space_group_name_H-M   'P 1'
#
loop_
_entity.id
_entity.type
_entity.pdbx_description
1 polymer ?
#
loop_
_entity_poly.entity_id
_entity_poly.type
_entity_poly.pdbx_seq_one_letter_code
_entity_poly.pdbx_strand_id
1 'polypeptide(L)'
;MIRNQPILLLDEPFSALDPALRREMLLLLKEICAEKSITLLMVSHNVDDALQIAPRTLVIAEGKIAYDGDTQSLLQGQSAASALLSITAVSNN
;
A
#
# COMPACT_ATOMS: atom_id res chain seq x y z
N MET A 1 -15.47 13.23 23.13
CA MET A 1 -14.05 13.28 22.71
C MET A 1 -13.98 12.84 21.25
N ILE A 2 -14.19 13.76 20.31
CA ILE A 2 -14.23 13.45 18.86
C ILE A 2 -12.81 13.64 18.35
N ARG A 3 -12.17 12.56 17.86
CA ARG A 3 -10.83 12.64 17.29
C ARG A 3 -10.89 13.41 15.97
N ASN A 4 -10.09 14.45 15.86
CA ASN A 4 -10.04 15.39 14.74
C ASN A 4 -9.15 14.89 13.59
N GLN A 5 -9.09 13.57 13.36
CA GLN A 5 -8.28 12.96 12.30
C GLN A 5 -9.21 12.19 11.36
N PRO A 6 -9.48 12.72 10.16
CA PRO A 6 -10.30 12.00 9.18
C PRO A 6 -9.59 10.72 8.77
N ILE A 7 -10.33 9.62 8.70
CA ILE A 7 -9.86 8.38 8.09
C ILE A 7 -10.45 8.34 6.68
N LEU A 8 -9.61 8.19 5.67
CA LEU A 8 -10.01 8.01 4.28
C LEU A 8 -9.90 6.53 3.92
N LEU A 9 -11.01 5.93 3.51
CA LEU A 9 -11.08 4.54 3.06
C LEU A 9 -11.25 4.54 1.54
N LEU A 10 -10.32 3.92 0.82
CA LEU A 10 -10.39 3.79 -0.64
C LEU A 10 -10.29 2.31 -1.04
N ASP A 11 -11.26 1.85 -1.82
CA ASP A 11 -11.28 0.49 -2.35
C ASP A 11 -10.93 0.53 -3.84
N GLU A 12 -9.72 0.10 -4.17
CA GLU A 12 -9.15 0.10 -5.53
C GLU A 12 -9.43 1.36 -6.38
N PRO A 13 -9.16 2.58 -5.86
CA PRO A 13 -9.60 3.84 -6.48
C PRO A 13 -8.97 4.13 -7.85
N PHE A 14 -7.83 3.49 -8.17
CA PHE A 14 -7.03 3.77 -9.36
C PHE A 14 -6.89 2.56 -10.30
N SER A 15 -7.71 1.52 -10.12
CA SER A 15 -7.69 0.30 -10.93
C SER A 15 -7.91 0.57 -12.43
N ALA A 16 -8.80 1.52 -12.77
CA ALA A 16 -9.15 1.86 -14.15
C ALA A 16 -8.23 2.91 -14.81
N LEU A 17 -7.24 3.45 -14.09
CA LEU A 17 -6.33 4.47 -14.63
C LEU A 17 -5.12 3.83 -15.31
N ASP A 18 -4.56 4.55 -16.28
CA ASP A 18 -3.28 4.17 -16.88
C ASP A 18 -2.13 4.28 -15.86
N PRO A 19 -1.01 3.55 -16.06
CA PRO A 19 0.08 3.53 -15.09
C PRO A 19 0.77 4.88 -14.84
N ALA A 20 0.71 5.84 -15.77
CA ALA A 20 1.30 7.16 -15.56
C ALA A 20 0.39 8.01 -14.68
N LEU A 21 -0.89 8.10 -15.02
CA LEU A 21 -1.88 8.85 -14.26
C LEU A 21 -2.09 8.27 -12.85
N ARG A 22 -2.05 6.94 -12.70
CA ARG A 22 -2.11 6.29 -11.39
C ARG A 22 -1.02 6.78 -10.44
N ARG A 23 0.23 6.88 -10.92
CA ARG A 23 1.37 7.38 -10.13
C ARG A 23 1.17 8.83 -9.72
N GLU A 24 0.71 9.66 -10.64
CA GLU A 24 0.40 11.06 -10.37
C GLU A 24 -0.69 11.19 -9.29
N MET A 25 -1.77 10.42 -9.40
CA MET A 25 -2.87 10.42 -8.42
C MET A 25 -2.42 9.91 -7.05
N LEU A 26 -1.56 8.88 -6.99
CA LEU A 26 -0.99 8.39 -5.73
C LEU A 26 -0.12 9.45 -5.04
N LEU A 27 0.72 10.16 -5.80
CA LEU A 27 1.54 11.25 -5.26
C LEU A 27 0.67 12.38 -4.72
N LEU A 28 -0.33 12.82 -5.48
CA LEU A 28 -1.27 13.85 -5.04
C LEU A 28 -2.03 13.43 -3.77
N LEU A 29 -2.52 12.18 -3.72
CA LEU A 29 -3.23 11.66 -2.56
C LEU A 29 -2.31 11.63 -1.32
N LYS A 30 -1.05 11.25 -1.50
CA LYS A 30 -0.03 11.23 -0.44
C LYS A 30 0.20 12.63 0.13
N GLU A 31 0.35 13.62 -0.73
CA GLU A 31 0.52 15.03 -0.34
C GLU A 31 -0.68 15.53 0.46
N ILE A 32 -1.91 15.31 -0.05
CA ILE A 32 -3.14 15.70 0.64
C ILE A 32 -3.25 15.05 2.01
N CYS A 33 -2.92 13.75 2.12
CA CYS A 33 -2.98 13.04 3.39
C CYS A 33 -1.95 13.60 4.40
N ALA A 34 -0.76 13.94 3.94
CA ALA A 34 0.28 14.56 4.77
C ALA A 34 -0.13 15.96 5.25
N GLU A 35 -0.59 16.82 4.33
CA GLU A 35 -1.01 18.19 4.64
C GLU A 35 -2.18 18.24 5.63
N LYS A 36 -3.18 17.37 5.43
CA LYS A 36 -4.41 17.34 6.23
C LYS A 36 -4.34 16.40 7.43
N SER A 37 -3.21 15.73 7.64
CA SER A 37 -3.04 14.71 8.70
C SER A 37 -4.15 13.64 8.69
N ILE A 38 -4.50 13.19 7.48
CA ILE A 38 -5.54 12.17 7.24
C ILE A 38 -4.88 10.79 7.32
N THR A 39 -5.54 9.86 8.00
CA THR A 39 -5.14 8.45 7.95
C THR A 39 -5.74 7.80 6.72
N LEU A 40 -4.91 7.32 5.81
CA LEU A 40 -5.36 6.60 4.61
C LEU A 40 -5.34 5.09 4.85
N LEU A 41 -6.47 4.43 4.59
CA LEU A 41 -6.54 2.99 4.36
C LEU A 41 -6.94 2.78 2.90
N MET A 42 -6.06 2.16 2.13
CA MET A 42 -6.28 1.88 0.73
C MET A 42 -6.18 0.39 0.49
N VAL A 43 -7.16 -0.17 -0.22
CA VAL A 43 -7.12 -1.54 -0.74
C VAL A 43 -6.60 -1.47 -2.17
N SER A 44 -5.56 -2.25 -2.47
CA SER A 44 -5.04 -2.43 -3.83
C SER A 44 -4.51 -3.85 -3.98
N HIS A 45 -4.69 -4.41 -5.16
CA HIS A 45 -4.04 -5.65 -5.59
C HIS A 45 -2.65 -5.40 -6.20
N ASN A 46 -2.23 -4.14 -6.37
CA ASN A 46 -0.95 -3.77 -6.94
C ASN A 46 0.05 -3.35 -5.84
N VAL A 47 1.18 -4.05 -5.78
CA VAL A 47 2.25 -3.77 -4.80
C VAL A 47 2.95 -2.43 -5.07
N ASP A 48 3.03 -2.00 -6.32
CA ASP A 48 3.64 -0.72 -6.69
C ASP A 48 2.87 0.48 -6.13
N ASP A 49 1.55 0.33 -5.96
CA ASP A 49 0.72 1.37 -5.35
C ASP A 49 1.03 1.48 -3.85
N ALA A 50 1.11 0.32 -3.18
CA ALA A 50 1.46 0.25 -1.77
C ALA A 50 2.84 0.86 -1.50
N LEU A 51 3.84 0.57 -2.32
CA LEU A 51 5.19 1.13 -2.19
C LEU A 51 5.22 2.65 -2.26
N GLN A 52 4.38 3.25 -3.11
CA GLN A 52 4.41 4.69 -3.33
C GLN A 52 3.77 5.49 -2.19
N ILE A 53 2.69 4.96 -1.61
CA ILE A 53 1.86 5.71 -0.67
C ILE A 53 1.83 5.16 0.76
N ALA A 54 2.02 3.85 0.94
CA ALA A 54 1.80 3.18 2.20
C ALA A 54 3.13 2.71 2.83
N PRO A 55 3.58 3.28 3.96
CA PRO A 55 4.74 2.78 4.67
C PRO A 55 4.49 1.44 5.37
N ARG A 56 3.23 1.14 5.71
CA ARG A 56 2.81 -0.13 6.29
C ARG A 56 1.82 -0.82 5.36
N THR A 57 1.99 -2.11 5.15
CA THR A 57 1.12 -2.96 4.34
C THR A 57 0.60 -4.15 5.15
N LEU A 58 -0.68 -4.46 4.95
CA LEU A 58 -1.28 -5.71 5.40
C LEU A 58 -1.56 -6.59 4.19
N VAL A 59 -1.08 -7.83 4.21
CA VAL A 59 -1.42 -8.84 3.20
C VAL A 59 -2.45 -9.77 3.80
N ILE A 60 -3.59 -9.92 3.12
CA ILE A 60 -4.65 -10.84 3.51
C ILE A 60 -4.67 -11.99 2.51
N ALA A 61 -4.58 -13.22 3.00
CA ALA A 61 -4.70 -14.44 2.21
C ALA A 61 -5.61 -15.43 2.94
N GLU A 62 -6.51 -16.07 2.20
CA GLU A 62 -7.47 -17.04 2.75
C GLU A 62 -8.27 -16.52 3.96
N GLY A 63 -8.62 -15.22 3.94
CA GLY A 63 -9.35 -14.57 5.04
C GLY A 63 -8.52 -14.35 6.32
N LYS A 64 -7.20 -14.56 6.27
CA LYS A 64 -6.27 -14.33 7.39
C LYS A 64 -5.22 -13.30 7.03
N ILE A 65 -4.72 -12.59 8.03
CA ILE A 65 -3.58 -11.68 7.88
C ILE A 65 -2.34 -12.55 7.72
N ALA A 66 -1.81 -12.59 6.49
CA ALA A 66 -0.56 -13.27 6.15
C ALA A 66 0.66 -12.40 6.44
N TYR A 67 0.50 -11.08 6.41
CA TYR A 67 1.55 -10.12 6.76
C TYR A 67 0.98 -8.83 7.30
N ASP A 68 1.70 -8.23 8.23
CA ASP A 68 1.46 -6.91 8.77
C ASP A 68 2.82 -6.29 9.12
N GLY A 69 3.23 -5.26 8.39
CA GLY A 69 4.54 -4.66 8.61
C GLY A 69 4.91 -3.62 7.55
N ASP A 70 6.19 -3.28 7.53
CA ASP A 70 6.75 -2.30 6.63
C ASP A 70 6.71 -2.76 5.16
N THR A 71 6.24 -1.88 4.27
CA THR A 71 6.09 -2.20 2.85
C THR A 71 7.43 -2.49 2.17
N GLN A 72 8.53 -1.85 2.59
CA GLN A 72 9.86 -2.12 2.03
C GLN A 72 10.35 -3.51 2.41
N SER A 73 10.15 -3.94 3.65
CA SER A 73 10.51 -5.30 4.08
C SER A 73 9.73 -6.37 3.30
N LEU A 74 8.45 -6.12 3.01
CA LEU A 74 7.64 -7.00 2.16
C LEU A 74 8.21 -7.12 0.74
N LEU A 75 8.69 -6.02 0.16
CA LEU A 75 9.27 -6.01 -1.19
C LEU A 75 10.69 -6.58 -1.26
N GLN A 76 11.46 -6.47 -0.19
CA GLN A 76 12.81 -7.06 -0.10
C GLN A 76 12.79 -8.59 0.03
N GLY A 77 11.61 -9.23 0.02
CA GLY A 77 11.48 -10.68 0.17
C GLY A 77 11.76 -11.17 1.59
N GLN A 78 11.73 -10.28 2.59
CA GLN A 78 12.00 -10.62 3.99
C GLN A 78 10.80 -11.29 4.68
N SER A 79 9.69 -11.49 3.96
CA SER A 79 8.46 -12.07 4.48
C SER A 79 8.03 -13.26 3.63
N ALA A 80 7.47 -14.29 4.28
CA ALA A 80 6.82 -15.40 3.56
C ALA A 80 5.66 -14.91 2.68
N ALA A 81 5.03 -13.77 3.02
CA ALA A 81 3.97 -13.18 2.21
C ALA A 81 4.47 -12.55 0.90
N SER A 82 5.77 -12.29 0.76
CA SER A 82 6.35 -11.85 -0.51
C SER A 82 6.13 -12.89 -1.61
N ALA A 83 6.16 -14.19 -1.26
CA ALA A 83 5.86 -15.28 -2.18
C ALA A 83 4.41 -15.28 -2.67
N LEU A 84 3.45 -14.85 -1.83
CA LEU A 84 2.03 -14.74 -2.21
C LEU A 84 1.79 -13.64 -3.25
N LEU A 85 2.65 -12.62 -3.26
CA LEU A 85 2.59 -11.50 -4.19
C LEU A 85 3.48 -11.72 -5.42
N SER A 86 4.01 -12.93 -5.63
CA SER A 86 4.98 -13.25 -6.68
C SER A 86 6.25 -12.37 -6.65
N ILE A 87 6.56 -11.79 -5.48
CA ILE A 87 7.77 -11.00 -5.26
C ILE A 87 8.89 -11.99 -5.03
N THR A 88 9.71 -12.21 -6.06
CA THR A 88 10.91 -13.03 -5.93
C THR A 88 11.96 -12.16 -5.25
N ALA A 89 12.47 -12.59 -4.08
CA ALA A 89 13.58 -11.92 -3.42
C ALA A 89 14.69 -11.67 -4.46
N VAL A 90 15.08 -10.40 -4.63
CA VAL A 90 16.23 -10.06 -5.47
C VAL A 90 17.44 -10.68 -4.80
N SER A 91 17.81 -11.87 -5.28
CA SER A 91 19.09 -12.51 -5.02
C SER A 91 20.16 -11.65 -5.67
N ASN A 92 20.60 -10.60 -4.96
CA ASN A 92 21.82 -9.89 -5.30
C ASN A 92 22.98 -10.85 -5.07
N ASN A 93 23.55 -11.34 -6.17
CA ASN A 93 24.89 -11.91 -6.24
C ASN A 93 25.87 -10.80 -6.62
#